data_AF-A0A1I6U584-F1
#
_entry.id   AF-A0A1I6U584-F1
#
_cell.length_a   1.000
_cell.length_b   1.000
_cell.length_c   1.000
_cell.angle_alpha   90.00
_cell.angle_beta   90.00
_cell.angle_gamma   90.00
#
_symmetry.space_group_name_H-M   'P 1'
#
loop_
_entity.id
_entity.type
_entity.pdbx_description
1 polymer ?
#
loop_
_entity_poly.entity_id
_entity_poly.type
_entity_poly.pdbx_seq_one_letter_code
_entity_poly.pdbx_strand_id
1 'polypeptide(L)'
;MLEQDLSIAERISALIEVELVEAMVSEDMVLRRTAEAFRQTLRPPRQIKVNFSGGITQRCWSVSKGDGTYRVVYMPRAGYFSLCVESDFGPLDIGVHGPALGCFGSV
;
A
#
# COMPACT_ATOMS: atom_id res chain seq x y z
N MET A 1 -1.33 -8.36 -24.40
CA MET A 1 0.11 -8.04 -24.49
C MET A 1 0.43 -7.17 -23.29
N LEU A 2 1.10 -7.70 -22.26
CA LEU A 2 1.38 -6.94 -21.03
C LEU A 2 2.42 -5.86 -21.37
N GLU A 3 2.07 -4.59 -21.18
CA GLU A 3 2.87 -3.42 -21.56
C GLU A 3 4.26 -3.48 -20.91
N GLN A 4 5.30 -3.66 -21.74
CA GLN A 4 6.67 -3.87 -21.28
C GLN A 4 7.36 -2.58 -20.81
N ASP A 5 6.71 -1.42 -20.93
CA ASP A 5 7.31 -0.11 -20.65
C ASP A 5 6.82 0.58 -19.38
N LEU A 6 5.97 -0.07 -18.56
CA LEU A 6 5.47 0.54 -17.33
C LEU A 6 6.60 0.69 -16.29
N SER A 7 6.76 1.90 -15.77
CA SER A 7 7.56 2.20 -14.59
C SER A 7 7.06 1.43 -13.36
N ILE A 8 7.92 1.29 -12.35
CA ILE A 8 7.53 0.63 -11.09
C ILE A 8 6.32 1.31 -10.45
N ALA A 9 6.25 2.64 -10.50
CA ALA A 9 5.12 3.39 -9.97
C ALA A 9 3.82 3.05 -10.70
N GLU A 10 3.83 2.99 -12.03
CA GLU A 10 2.64 2.64 -12.82
C GLU A 10 2.21 1.19 -12.56
N ARG A 11 3.16 0.26 -12.43
CA ARG A 11 2.87 -1.14 -12.07
C ARG A 11 2.19 -1.23 -10.71
N ILE A 12 2.68 -0.49 -9.71
CA ILE A 12 2.07 -0.46 -8.37
C ILE A 12 0.67 0.14 -8.43
N SER A 13 0.49 1.25 -9.15
CA SER A 13 -0.83 1.87 -9.31
C SER A 13 -1.81 0.94 -10.02
N ALA A 14 -1.36 0.19 -11.03
CA ALA A 14 -2.20 -0.80 -11.71
C ALA A 14 -2.62 -1.95 -10.77
N LEU A 15 -1.71 -2.45 -9.92
CA LEU A 15 -2.05 -3.47 -8.91
C LEU A 15 -3.15 -2.97 -7.96
N ILE A 16 -3.03 -1.74 -7.47
CA ILE A 16 -4.03 -1.13 -6.59
C ILE A 16 -5.36 -0.93 -7.31
N GLU A 17 -5.35 -0.46 -8.56
CA GLU A 17 -6.58 -0.21 -9.31
C GLU A 17 -7.37 -1.51 -9.55
N VAL A 18 -6.68 -2.62 -9.84
CA VAL A 18 -7.32 -3.94 -9.95
C VAL A 18 -8.05 -4.30 -8.65
N GLU A 19 -7.37 -4.18 -7.50
CA GLU A 19 -8.00 -4.46 -6.20
C GLU A 19 -9.20 -3.55 -5.91
N LEU A 20 -9.10 -2.25 -6.25
CA LEU A 20 -10.20 -1.31 -6.06
C LEU A 20 -11.41 -1.64 -6.94
N VAL A 21 -11.20 -1.96 -8.21
CA VAL A 21 -12.28 -2.32 -9.13
C VAL A 21 -13.00 -3.58 -8.67
N GLU A 22 -12.25 -4.61 -8.26
CA GLU A 22 -12.81 -5.84 -7.71
C GLU A 22 -13.62 -5.58 -6.43
N ALA A 23 -13.10 -4.75 -5.52
CA ALA A 23 -13.80 -4.40 -4.28
C ALA A 23 -15.10 -3.64 -4.55
N MET A 24 -15.13 -2.73 -5.54
CA MET A 24 -16.31 -1.92 -5.85
C MET A 24 -17.51 -2.73 -6.37
N VAL A 25 -17.27 -3.89 -6.98
CA VAL A 25 -18.34 -4.78 -7.47
C VAL A 25 -18.73 -5.86 -6.46
N SER A 26 -18.07 -5.92 -5.31
CA SER A 26 -18.39 -6.88 -4.25
C SER A 26 -19.74 -6.61 -3.59
N GLU A 27 -20.45 -7.66 -3.21
CA GLU A 27 -21.68 -7.56 -2.41
C GLU A 27 -21.38 -7.10 -0.97
N ASP A 28 -20.15 -7.32 -0.48
CA ASP A 28 -19.70 -6.90 0.85
C ASP A 28 -19.63 -5.37 0.96
N MET A 29 -20.53 -4.80 1.77
CA MET A 29 -20.58 -3.37 2.03
C MET A 29 -19.35 -2.84 2.77
N VAL A 30 -18.75 -3.63 3.66
CA VAL A 30 -17.56 -3.22 4.42
C VAL A 30 -16.40 -3.09 3.45
N LEU A 31 -16.19 -4.10 2.60
CA LEU A 31 -15.12 -4.08 1.59
C LEU A 31 -15.23 -2.87 0.65
N ARG A 32 -16.44 -2.56 0.17
CA ARG A 32 -16.68 -1.38 -0.69
C ARG A 32 -16.33 -0.07 0.01
N ARG A 33 -16.79 0.11 1.26
CA ARG A 33 -16.46 1.32 2.04
C ARG A 33 -14.98 1.44 2.33
N THR A 34 -14.30 0.33 2.62
CA THR A 34 -12.85 0.31 2.80
C THR A 34 -12.13 0.73 1.52
N ALA A 35 -12.60 0.28 0.35
CA ALA A 35 -12.03 0.68 -0.94
C ALA A 35 -12.23 2.17 -1.24
N GLU A 36 -13.42 2.71 -0.97
CA GLU A 36 -13.71 4.14 -1.09
C GLU A 36 -12.80 4.97 -0.18
N ALA A 37 -12.66 4.58 1.09
CA ALA A 37 -11.77 5.24 2.05
C ALA A 37 -10.31 5.15 1.58
N PHE A 38 -9.84 3.98 1.16
CA PHE A 38 -8.48 3.81 0.69
C PHE A 38 -8.17 4.72 -0.50
N ARG A 39 -9.09 4.78 -1.48
CA ARG A 39 -8.99 5.62 -2.68
C ARG A 39 -8.78 7.10 -2.36
N GLN A 40 -9.40 7.61 -1.30
CA GLN A 40 -9.23 9.00 -0.85
C GLN A 40 -7.83 9.28 -0.27
N THR A 41 -7.17 8.25 0.27
CA THR A 41 -5.81 8.38 0.82
C THR A 41 -4.71 8.24 -0.23
N LEU A 42 -5.04 7.73 -1.42
CA LEU A 42 -4.04 7.39 -2.43
C LEU A 42 -3.22 8.61 -2.87
N ARG A 43 -1.98 8.32 -3.25
CA ARG A 43 -1.07 9.25 -3.89
C ARG A 43 -0.26 8.53 -4.96
N PRO A 44 0.35 9.26 -5.91
CA PRO A 44 1.34 8.67 -6.79
C PRO A 44 2.42 7.93 -5.98
N PRO A 45 2.74 6.66 -6.31
CA PRO A 45 3.72 5.89 -5.56
C PRO A 45 5.03 6.65 -5.41
N ARG A 46 5.43 6.89 -4.17
CA ARG A 46 6.65 7.65 -3.84
C ARG A 46 7.64 6.76 -3.13
N GLN A 47 8.86 6.67 -3.66
CA GLN A 47 9.92 5.90 -3.01
C GLN A 47 10.31 6.55 -1.66
N ILE A 48 10.33 5.73 -0.62
CA ILE A 48 10.68 6.12 0.76
C ILE A 48 11.60 5.07 1.39
N LYS A 49 12.22 5.42 2.51
CA LYS A 49 12.86 4.46 3.41
C LYS A 49 11.83 3.97 4.43
N VAL A 50 11.79 2.66 4.65
CA VAL A 50 10.94 1.99 5.65
C VAL A 50 11.85 1.21 6.58
N ASN A 51 11.59 1.32 7.88
CA ASN A 51 12.28 0.57 8.93
C ASN A 51 11.58 -0.77 9.15
N PHE A 52 12.39 -1.77 9.50
CA PHE A 52 11.95 -3.12 9.81
C PHE A 52 12.54 -3.53 11.16
N SER A 53 11.87 -4.47 11.82
CA SER A 53 12.39 -5.15 13.00
C SER A 53 13.82 -5.64 12.77
N GLY A 54 14.67 -5.48 13.79
CA GLY A 54 16.11 -5.77 13.69
C GLY A 54 16.98 -4.62 13.19
N GLY A 55 16.44 -3.40 13.07
CA GLY A 55 17.20 -2.20 12.73
C GLY A 55 17.57 -2.09 11.24
N ILE A 56 16.85 -2.83 10.38
CA ILE A 56 17.09 -2.85 8.94
C ILE A 56 16.21 -1.79 8.28
N THR A 57 16.76 -1.08 7.28
CA THR A 57 16.00 -0.15 6.44
C THR A 57 15.98 -0.62 4.99
N GLN A 58 14.83 -0.53 4.33
CA GLN A 58 14.71 -0.82 2.89
C GLN A 58 14.02 0.32 2.13
N ARG A 59 14.27 0.39 0.83
CA ARG A 59 13.55 1.30 -0.07
C ARG A 59 12.24 0.64 -0.50
N CYS A 60 11.14 1.27 -0.15
CA CYS A 60 9.78 0.84 -0.47
C CYS A 60 9.03 1.99 -1.16
N TRP A 61 7.80 1.75 -1.60
CA TRP A 61 6.99 2.74 -2.30
C TRP A 61 5.75 3.05 -1.49
N SER A 62 5.63 4.24 -0.95
CA SER A 62 4.42 4.62 -0.21
C SER A 62 3.33 5.10 -1.17
N VAL A 63 2.17 4.45 -1.08
CA VAL A 63 1.04 4.55 -2.01
C VAL A 63 -0.15 5.31 -1.43
N SER A 64 -0.16 5.52 -0.12
CA SER A 64 -1.10 6.40 0.59
C SER A 64 -0.37 7.58 1.21
N LYS A 65 -1.10 8.68 1.42
CA LYS A 65 -0.60 9.87 2.15
C LYS A 65 -0.28 9.55 3.62
N GLY A 66 -0.90 8.50 4.15
CA GLY A 66 -0.95 8.20 5.57
C GLY A 66 -1.99 9.06 6.29
N ASP A 67 -2.44 8.62 7.46
CA ASP A 67 -3.40 9.33 8.31
C ASP A 67 -2.74 9.99 9.54
N GLY A 68 -1.40 9.99 9.58
CA GLY A 68 -0.61 10.43 10.73
C GLY A 68 -0.26 9.30 11.71
N THR A 69 -0.89 8.14 11.58
CA THR A 69 -0.62 6.94 12.39
C THR A 69 -0.16 5.78 11.53
N TYR A 70 -0.81 5.55 10.39
CA TYR A 70 -0.55 4.45 9.48
C TYR A 70 -0.34 4.92 8.05
N ARG A 71 0.38 4.12 7.27
CA ARG A 71 0.42 4.19 5.81
C ARG A 71 0.61 2.82 5.19
N VAL A 72 0.10 2.67 3.98
CA VAL A 72 0.37 1.50 3.12
C VAL A 72 1.59 1.77 2.23
N VAL A 73 2.48 0.78 2.16
CA VAL A 73 3.68 0.78 1.31
C VAL A 73 3.74 -0.49 0.48
N TYR A 74 4.31 -0.42 -0.72
CA TYR A 74 4.66 -1.57 -1.54
C TYR A 74 6.13 -1.95 -1.35
N MET A 75 6.39 -3.24 -1.16
CA MET A 75 7.72 -3.81 -0.94
C MET A 75 8.24 -4.49 -2.20
N PRO A 76 9.12 -3.85 -2.99
CA PRO A 76 9.48 -4.32 -4.32
C PRO A 76 10.23 -5.66 -4.32
N ARG A 77 10.96 -5.98 -3.25
CA ARG A 77 11.66 -7.27 -3.14
C ARG A 77 10.73 -8.45 -2.84
N ALA A 78 9.63 -8.17 -2.14
CA ALA A 78 8.71 -9.19 -1.68
C ALA A 78 7.47 -9.32 -2.58
N GLY A 79 7.17 -8.28 -3.37
CA GLY A 79 6.08 -8.29 -4.35
C GLY A 79 4.69 -8.04 -3.76
N TYR A 80 4.60 -7.49 -2.55
CA TYR A 80 3.33 -7.26 -1.85
C TYR A 80 3.34 -5.94 -1.07
N PHE A 81 2.21 -5.61 -0.43
CA PHE A 81 2.02 -4.41 0.38
C PHE A 81 2.19 -4.68 1.88
N SER A 82 2.59 -3.66 2.61
CA SER A 82 2.73 -3.67 4.06
C SER A 82 2.01 -2.45 4.64
N LEU A 83 1.36 -2.64 5.79
CA LEU A 83 0.95 -1.56 6.67
C LEU A 83 2.14 -1.16 7.55
N CYS A 84 2.48 0.12 7.52
CA CYS A 84 3.50 0.71 8.36
C CYS A 84 2.87 1.70 9.34
N VAL A 85 3.39 1.78 10.55
CA VAL A 85 3.11 2.89 11.46
C VAL A 85 4.04 4.06 11.18
N GLU A 86 3.55 5.29 11.31
CA GLU A 86 4.39 6.49 11.34
C GLU A 86 5.17 6.51 12.67
N SER A 87 6.43 6.92 12.62
CA SER A 87 7.25 7.12 13.82
C SER A 87 8.23 8.27 13.60
N ASP A 88 8.88 8.72 14.67
CA ASP A 88 9.91 9.77 14.61
C ASP A 88 11.11 9.38 13.73
N PHE A 89 11.33 8.08 13.52
CA PHE A 89 12.40 7.55 12.66
C PHE A 89 11.93 7.26 11.23
N GLY A 90 10.72 7.68 10.89
CA GLY A 90 10.03 7.33 9.64
C GLY A 90 9.18 6.06 9.76
N PRO A 91 8.56 5.62 8.66
CA PRO A 91 7.61 4.50 8.70
C PRO A 91 8.27 3.20 9.15
N LEU A 92 7.60 2.47 10.04
CA LEU A 92 8.01 1.18 10.56
C LEU A 92 7.01 0.11 10.13
N ASP A 93 7.49 -0.93 9.46
CA ASP A 93 6.69 -2.12 9.15
C ASP A 93 6.31 -2.85 10.45
N ILE A 94 5.04 -3.22 10.57
CA ILE A 94 4.49 -3.92 11.74
C ILE A 94 4.09 -5.37 11.47
N GLY A 95 4.48 -5.92 10.31
CA GLY A 95 4.23 -7.34 9.98
C GLY A 95 2.84 -7.63 9.41
N VAL A 96 2.05 -6.60 9.08
CA VAL A 96 0.77 -6.76 8.37
C VAL A 96 1.02 -6.65 6.88
N HIS A 97 0.99 -7.78 6.19
CA HIS A 97 1.44 -7.92 4.80
C HIS A 97 0.36 -8.55 3.92
N GLY A 98 0.31 -8.17 2.64
CA GLY A 98 -0.59 -8.79 1.68
C GLY A 98 -1.05 -7.83 0.57
N PRO A 99 -2.30 -7.96 0.10
CA PRO A 99 -2.93 -7.00 -0.81
C PRO A 99 -3.01 -5.60 -0.20
N ALA A 100 -3.07 -4.57 -1.03
CA ALA A 100 -3.09 -3.18 -0.59
C ALA A 100 -4.33 -2.86 0.27
N LEU A 101 -5.51 -3.28 -0.19
CA LEU A 101 -6.77 -3.10 0.56
C LEU A 101 -6.79 -3.89 1.86
N GLY A 102 -6.24 -5.11 1.86
CA GLY A 102 -6.14 -5.92 3.06
C GLY A 102 -5.27 -5.26 4.14
N CYS A 103 -4.13 -4.69 3.73
CA CYS A 103 -3.28 -3.93 4.64
C CYS A 103 -3.99 -2.67 5.16
N PHE A 104 -4.67 -1.92 4.29
CA PHE A 104 -5.40 -0.71 4.67
C PHE A 104 -6.55 -0.99 5.65
N GLY A 105 -7.34 -2.04 5.40
CA GLY A 105 -8.49 -2.41 6.22
C GLY A 105 -8.17 -3.20 7.49
N SER A 106 -6.89 -3.35 7.84
CA SER A 106 -6.46 -4.05 9.06
C SER A 106 -6.53 -3.16 10.32
N VAL A 107 -6.88 -1.89 10.18
CA VAL A 107 -6.99 -0.87 11.23
C VAL A 107 -8.33 -0.15 11.20
#